data_AF-A0A0F9QKI9-F1
#
_entry.id   AF-A0A0F9QKI9-F1
#
_cell.length_a   1.000
_cell.length_b   1.000
_cell.length_c   1.000
_cell.angle_alpha   90.00
_cell.angle_beta   90.00
_cell.angle_gamma   90.00
#
_symmetry.space_group_name_H-M   'P 1'
#
loop_
_entity.id
_entity.type
_entity.pdbx_description
1 polymer ?
#
loop_
_entity_poly.entity_id
_entity_poly.type
_entity_poly.pdbx_seq_one_letter_code
_entity_poly.pdbx_strand_id
1 'polypeptide(L)'
;AEEIGFLGSVDGRYIPIWFGVVFCVNMQVSFLSPPFGPAAFYLKSVAPPEISLTDIFKGFLPFIALQLLALSVLLIWPPIVTLFL
;
A
#
# COMPACT_ATOMS: atom_id res chain seq x y z
N ALA A 1 -11.18 -6.22 -23.25
CA ALA A 1 -10.42 -6.17 -21.99
C ALA A 1 -9.01 -6.65 -22.30
N GLU A 2 -8.00 -5.88 -21.90
CA GLU A 2 -6.61 -6.28 -22.03
C GLU A 2 -6.26 -7.14 -20.82
N GLU A 3 -5.63 -8.29 -21.07
CA GLU A 3 -5.24 -9.22 -20.03
C GLU A 3 -3.97 -8.72 -19.35
N ILE A 4 -4.03 -8.48 -18.03
CA ILE A 4 -2.87 -8.08 -17.22
C ILE A 4 -2.18 -9.33 -16.65
N GLY A 5 -1.94 -10.30 -17.54
CA GLY A 5 -1.37 -11.61 -17.20
C GLY A 5 -2.24 -12.38 -16.20
N PHE A 6 -1.61 -12.97 -15.18
CA PHE A 6 -2.28 -13.78 -14.15
C PHE A 6 -3.26 -12.98 -13.25
N LEU A 7 -3.19 -11.65 -13.25
CA LEU A 7 -3.88 -10.79 -12.29
C LEU A 7 -5.30 -10.38 -12.74
N GLY A 8 -5.76 -10.86 -13.90
CA GLY A 8 -7.11 -10.60 -14.42
C GLY A 8 -7.11 -9.71 -15.66
N SER A 9 -8.22 -9.02 -15.90
CA SER A 9 -8.39 -8.19 -17.11
C SER A 9 -8.91 -6.80 -16.77
N VAL A 10 -8.33 -5.77 -17.39
CA VAL A 10 -8.78 -4.36 -17.32
C VAL A 10 -9.02 -3.87 -18.73
N ASP A 11 -9.98 -2.98 -18.95
CA ASP A 11 -10.10 -2.31 -20.25
C ASP A 11 -8.82 -1.49 -20.52
N GLY A 12 -8.20 -1.66 -21.69
CA GLY A 12 -6.91 -1.02 -22.00
C GLY A 12 -6.89 0.49 -21.76
N ARG A 13 -8.04 1.17 -21.88
CA ARG A 13 -8.19 2.61 -21.60
C ARG A 13 -7.92 2.98 -20.14
N TYR A 14 -8.10 2.06 -19.20
CA TYR A 14 -7.96 2.28 -17.77
C TYR A 14 -6.67 1.71 -17.16
N ILE A 15 -5.79 1.10 -17.96
CA ILE A 15 -4.50 0.57 -17.48
C ILE A 15 -3.68 1.62 -16.71
N PRO A 16 -3.53 2.88 -17.19
CA PRO A 16 -2.76 3.89 -16.45
C PRO A 16 -3.36 4.23 -15.09
N ILE A 17 -4.69 4.21 -14.99
CA ILE A 17 -5.42 4.49 -13.74
C ILE A 17 -5.21 3.33 -12.76
N TRP A 18 -5.42 2.09 -13.21
CA TRP A 18 -5.17 0.90 -12.39
C TRP A 18 -3.73 0.88 -11.87
N PHE A 19 -2.75 1.09 -12.75
CA PHE A 19 -1.34 1.11 -12.37
C PHE A 19 -1.03 2.23 -11.37
N GLY A 20 -1.56 3.45 -11.61
CA GLY A 20 -1.38 4.58 -10.69
C GLY A 20 -1.94 4.30 -9.30
N VAL A 21 -3.10 3.67 -9.21
CA VAL A 21 -3.72 3.31 -7.91
C VAL A 21 -2.91 2.24 -7.19
N VAL A 22 -2.52 1.17 -7.88
CA VAL A 22 -1.67 0.11 -7.31
C VAL A 22 -0.33 0.69 -6.83
N PHE A 23 0.29 1.57 -7.62
CA PHE A 23 1.53 2.26 -7.26
C PHE A 23 1.35 3.11 -5.99
N CYS A 24 0.29 3.92 -5.91
CA CYS A 24 0.01 4.76 -4.76
C CYS A 24 -0.21 3.95 -3.47
N VAL A 25 -0.94 2.83 -3.55
CA VAL A 25 -1.15 1.96 -2.38
C VAL A 25 0.16 1.27 -1.96
N ASN A 26 0.95 0.80 -2.91
CA ASN A 26 2.27 0.22 -2.62
C ASN A 26 3.22 1.24 -1.97
N MET A 27 3.20 2.50 -2.42
CA MET A 27 4.00 3.58 -1.81
C MET A 27 3.60 3.87 -0.36
N GLN A 28 2.30 3.81 -0.03
CA GLN A 28 1.85 3.95 1.36
C GLN A 28 2.41 2.84 2.26
N VAL A 29 2.39 1.59 1.79
CA VAL A 29 3.00 0.46 2.49
C VAL A 29 4.50 0.67 2.71
N SER A 30 5.21 1.12 1.68
CA SER A 30 6.64 1.41 1.74
C SER A 30 6.98 2.50 2.77
N PHE A 31 6.06 3.44 3.01
CA PHE A 31 6.29 4.53 3.96
C PHE A 31 6.20 4.10 5.42
N LEU A 32 5.53 2.97 5.69
CA LEU A 32 5.34 2.40 7.03
C LEU A 32 6.24 1.20 7.32
N SER A 33 6.66 0.46 6.29
CA SER A 33 7.34 -0.83 6.45
C SER A 33 8.82 -0.69 6.85
N PRO A 34 9.34 -1.50 7.80
CA PRO A 34 10.78 -1.62 8.03
C PRO A 34 11.50 -2.18 6.78
N PRO A 35 12.79 -1.89 6.53
CA PRO A 35 13.73 -1.08 7.32
C PRO A 35 13.76 0.41 6.94
N PHE A 36 13.00 0.82 5.92
CA PHE A 36 13.07 2.15 5.30
C PHE A 36 11.88 3.08 5.60
N GLY A 37 10.95 2.71 6.51
CA GLY A 37 9.74 3.47 6.80
C GLY A 37 9.99 4.90 7.34
N PRO A 38 9.93 5.95 6.50
CA PRO A 38 10.31 7.31 6.90
C PRO A 38 9.36 7.86 7.96
N ALA A 39 8.10 7.42 7.96
CA ALA A 39 7.12 7.78 8.97
C ALA A 39 7.53 7.33 10.37
N ALA A 40 8.17 6.17 10.52
CA ALA A 40 8.61 5.67 11.82
C ALA A 40 9.76 6.52 12.38
N PHE A 41 10.71 6.93 11.53
CA PHE A 41 11.79 7.83 11.92
C PHE A 41 11.30 9.24 12.23
N TYR A 42 10.32 9.74 11.47
CA TYR A 42 9.66 11.01 11.77
C TYR A 42 8.98 10.98 13.13
N LEU A 43 8.19 9.95 13.43
CA LEU A 43 7.58 9.78 14.75
C LEU A 43 8.63 9.62 15.85
N LYS A 44 9.71 8.88 15.60
CA LYS A 44 10.77 8.71 16.61
C LYS A 44 11.48 10.03 16.95
N SER A 45 11.51 11.01 16.04
CA SER A 45 12.13 12.32 16.29
C SER A 45 11.38 13.18 17.31
N VAL A 46 10.09 12.92 17.52
CA VAL A 46 9.22 13.65 18.46
C VAL A 46 8.72 12.78 19.62
N ALA A 47 8.88 11.45 19.52
CA ALA A 47 8.44 10.51 20.54
C ALA A 47 9.35 10.57 21.79
N PRO A 48 8.78 10.37 22.99
CA PRO A 48 9.55 10.24 24.22
C PRO A 48 10.65 9.16 24.15
N PRO A 49 11.73 9.29 24.92
CA PRO A 49 12.87 8.37 24.86
C PRO A 49 12.49 6.92 25.23
N GLU A 50 11.43 6.72 26.03
CA GLU A 50 10.93 5.41 26.45
C GLU A 50 10.29 4.62 25.30
N ILE A 51 9.80 5.29 24.26
CA ILE A 51 9.19 4.64 23.09
C ILE A 51 10.27 4.28 22.09
N SER A 52 10.53 2.98 21.91
CA SER A 52 11.52 2.52 20.95
C SER A 52 11.01 2.60 19.50
N LEU A 53 11.92 2.60 18.52
CA LEU A 53 11.54 2.50 17.11
C LEU A 53 10.77 1.20 16.82
N THR A 54 11.09 0.13 17.56
CA THR A 54 10.39 -1.16 17.48
C THR A 54 8.93 -1.04 17.94
N ASP A 55 8.63 -0.23 18.96
CA ASP A 55 7.26 -0.02 19.44
C ASP A 55 6.42 0.72 18.38
N ILE A 56 7.03 1.68 17.69
CA ILE A 56 6.39 2.40 16.57
C ILE A 56 6.08 1.42 15.44
N PHE A 57 7.05 0.58 15.03
CA PHE A 57 6.82 -0.41 13.97
C PHE A 57 5.77 -1.47 14.35
N LYS A 58 5.73 -1.91 15.61
CA LYS A 58 4.66 -2.79 16.11
C LYS A 58 3.29 -2.11 16.01
N GLY A 59 3.22 -0.81 16.30
CA GLY A 59 2.00 -0.02 16.12
C GLY A 59 1.56 0.09 14.66
N PHE A 60 2.51 0.11 13.71
CA PHE A 60 2.23 0.15 12.27
C PHE A 60 1.81 -1.20 11.69
N LEU A 61 2.20 -2.31 12.30
CA LEU A 61 1.94 -3.65 11.79
C LEU A 61 0.48 -3.93 11.40
N PRO A 62 -0.55 -3.60 12.21
CA PRO A 62 -1.95 -3.79 11.79
C PRO A 62 -2.33 -2.95 10.57
N PHE A 63 -1.78 -1.75 10.42
CA PHE A 63 -2.05 -0.88 9.26
C PHE A 63 -1.37 -1.40 8.00
N ILE A 64 -0.12 -1.88 8.11
CA ILE A 64 0.59 -2.53 7.01
C ILE A 64 -0.18 -3.76 6.54
N ALA A 65 -0.70 -4.59 7.47
CA ALA A 65 -1.50 -5.75 7.12
C ALA A 65 -2.78 -5.37 6.35
N LEU A 66 -3.48 -4.32 6.77
CA LEU A 66 -4.66 -3.82 6.06
C LEU A 66 -4.31 -3.28 4.66
N GLN A 67 -3.19 -2.57 4.53
CA GLN A 67 -2.75 -2.06 3.23
C GLN A 67 -2.31 -3.17 2.27
N LEU A 68 -1.65 -4.22 2.79
CA LEU A 68 -1.30 -5.41 2.00
C LEU A 68 -2.54 -6.19 1.56
N LEU A 69 -3.56 -6.27 2.43
CA LEU A 69 -4.85 -6.85 2.06
C LEU A 69 -5.51 -6.03 0.94
N ALA A 70 -5.55 -4.71 1.08
CA ALA A 70 -6.09 -3.82 0.04
C ALA A 70 -5.32 -3.98 -1.29
N LEU A 71 -3.98 -3.97 -1.25
CA LEU A 71 -3.13 -4.18 -2.41
C LEU A 71 -3.42 -5.53 -3.07
N SER A 72 -3.59 -6.58 -2.28
CA SER A 72 -3.91 -7.93 -2.78
C SER A 72 -5.27 -7.95 -3.48
N VAL A 73 -6.29 -7.27 -2.92
CA VAL A 73 -7.61 -7.13 -3.58
C VAL A 73 -7.49 -6.37 -4.91
N LEU A 74 -6.72 -5.28 -4.97
CA LEU A 74 -6.50 -4.50 -6.20
C LEU A 74 -5.78 -5.29 -7.30
N LEU A 75 -4.91 -6.22 -6.91
CA LEU A 75 -4.18 -7.09 -7.82
C LEU A 75 -5.02 -8.28 -8.28
N ILE A 76 -5.83 -8.90 -7.41
CA ILE A 76 -6.67 -10.06 -7.75
C ILE A 76 -7.96 -9.65 -8.48
N TRP A 77 -8.51 -8.48 -8.15
CA TRP A 77 -9.72 -7.95 -8.77
C TRP A 77 -9.53 -6.52 -9.32
N PRO A 78 -8.75 -6.35 -10.39
CA PRO A 78 -8.44 -5.04 -10.99
C PRO A 78 -9.63 -4.13 -11.35
N PRO A 79 -10.78 -4.64 -11.85
CA PRO A 79 -11.94 -3.81 -12.18
C PRO A 79 -12.50 -3.00 -11.01
N ILE A 80 -12.16 -3.34 -9.75
CA ILE A 80 -12.59 -2.58 -8.58
C ILE A 80 -12.12 -1.12 -8.60
N VAL A 81 -10.97 -0.84 -9.25
CA VAL A 81 -10.41 0.52 -9.36
C VAL A 81 -11.31 1.44 -10.18
N THR A 82 -12.05 0.88 -11.14
CA THR A 82 -12.88 1.62 -12.08
C THR A 82 -14.36 1.55 -11.73
N LEU A 83 -14.73 0.99 -10.57
CA LEU A 83 -16.13 0.75 -10.20
C LEU A 83 -16.98 2.03 -10.10
N PHE A 84 -16.36 3.15 -9.73
CA PHE A 84 -17.02 4.45 -9.52
C PHE A 84 -16.63 5.51 -10.55
N LEU A 85 -15.95 5.12 -11.64
CA LEU A 85 -15.60 6.01 -12.76
C LEU A 85 -16.71 6.00 -13.82
#